data_AF-A0A4S8PIF6-F1
#
_entry.id   AF-A0A4S8PIF6-F1
#
_cell.length_a   1.000
_cell.length_b   1.000
_cell.length_c   1.000
_cell.angle_alpha   90.00
_cell.angle_beta   90.00
_cell.angle_gamma   90.00
#
_symmetry.space_group_name_H-M   'P 1'
#
loop_
_entity.id
_entity.type
_entity.pdbx_description
1 polymer ?
#
loop_
_entity_poly.entity_id
_entity_poly.type
_entity_poly.pdbx_seq_one_letter_code
_entity_poly.pdbx_strand_id
1 'polypeptide(L)'
;MADWVIARRGPGRDAIRQPFENLLAGYDSEHAQWVTAFPVDSIAPKLNTATRDHFLRLSRQARLPPPRYHLDAILAAVPRSSKLWLVDNQARWSGDTPLADIATFWSDDSTQRELTVIDPPDHLGPALAHAVARLAIHSPRASFLVDVARWQPFLTTLSSASPSAADLRLPSLRALGGDPSILNSIVCAPNDLAADINRRLDSWLLEAVDRHLKRYISHAEDPGHLVSFVAAADIREQMGPTWQGWIHRFRTEPGLLPRFFGLAVCAKDDEQAGLEGTVLAGRLLLKPLIRACAVALTVATTWQVIAPRDSRPGNLRRDINGTVRSGHTCAATFIDNEDMAIMALRHAWTTEFVLLPMQSAPTAMIMEANHSLSNTSDVIPLLGQSGV
;
A
#
# COMPACT_ATOMS: atom_id res chain seq x y z
N MET A 1 -3.24 -24.40 64.06
CA MET A 1 -2.83 -23.49 62.97
C MET A 1 -3.14 -24.22 61.67
N ALA A 2 -4.06 -23.68 60.88
CA ALA A 2 -4.50 -24.31 59.63
C ALA A 2 -4.02 -23.41 58.49
N ASP A 3 -2.93 -23.81 57.85
CA ASP A 3 -2.41 -23.16 56.65
C ASP A 3 -3.28 -23.53 55.46
N TRP A 4 -4.17 -22.61 55.07
CA TRP A 4 -4.85 -22.68 53.78
C TRP A 4 -3.96 -22.05 52.73
N VAL A 5 -3.25 -22.91 51.99
CA VAL A 5 -2.49 -22.51 50.78
C VAL A 5 -3.48 -22.04 49.71
N ILE A 6 -3.67 -20.73 49.59
CA ILE A 6 -4.35 -20.12 48.44
C ILE A 6 -3.32 -20.00 47.30
N ALA A 7 -3.08 -21.09 46.58
CA ALA A 7 -2.36 -21.02 45.31
C ALA A 7 -3.33 -20.57 44.21
N ARG A 8 -3.50 -19.26 44.02
CA ARG A 8 -4.19 -18.70 42.84
C ARG A 8 -3.23 -17.92 41.97
N ARG A 9 -3.06 -18.39 40.72
CA ARG A 9 -2.36 -17.66 39.66
C ARG A 9 -3.41 -17.03 38.74
N GLY A 10 -3.65 -15.74 38.90
CA GLY A 10 -4.47 -14.92 38.01
C GLY A 10 -3.82 -13.54 37.81
N PRO A 11 -4.23 -12.78 36.78
CA PRO A 11 -3.74 -11.41 36.59
C PRO A 11 -4.12 -10.53 37.79
N GLY A 12 -3.22 -9.61 38.20
CA GLY A 12 -3.41 -8.75 39.37
C GLY A 12 -2.89 -9.32 40.70
N ARG A 13 -2.04 -10.35 40.65
CA ARG A 13 -1.42 -10.98 41.84
C ARG A 13 -0.84 -9.94 42.80
N ASP A 14 -0.09 -8.98 42.27
CA ASP A 14 0.66 -8.05 43.09
C ASP A 14 -0.26 -6.99 43.74
N ALA A 15 -1.29 -6.54 43.03
CA ALA A 15 -2.30 -5.62 43.57
C ALA A 15 -3.12 -6.24 44.73
N ILE A 16 -3.39 -7.55 44.68
CA ILE A 16 -4.13 -8.26 45.73
C ILE A 16 -3.23 -8.60 46.92
N ARG A 17 -1.91 -8.76 46.69
CA ARG A 17 -0.92 -9.01 47.74
C ARG A 17 -0.55 -7.75 48.52
N GLN A 18 -0.79 -6.57 47.95
CA GLN A 18 -0.43 -5.28 48.54
C GLN A 18 -0.91 -5.09 50.00
N PRO A 19 -2.16 -5.43 50.36
CA PRO A 19 -2.63 -5.32 51.75
C PRO A 19 -1.97 -6.30 52.73
N PHE A 20 -1.28 -7.32 52.21
CA PHE A 20 -0.64 -8.40 52.96
C PHE A 20 0.88 -8.38 52.84
N GLU A 21 1.48 -7.30 52.31
CA GLU A 21 2.93 -7.19 52.10
C GLU A 21 3.74 -7.53 53.36
N ASN A 22 3.28 -7.08 54.52
CA ASN A 22 3.93 -7.37 55.81
C ASN A 22 3.90 -8.86 56.19
N LEU A 23 2.86 -9.59 55.79
CA LEU A 23 2.72 -11.03 56.04
C LEU A 23 3.45 -11.88 54.98
N LEU A 24 3.67 -11.31 53.80
CA LEU A 24 4.33 -11.94 52.66
C LEU A 24 5.82 -11.54 52.56
N ALA A 25 6.31 -10.71 53.48
CA ALA A 25 7.72 -10.34 53.56
C ALA A 25 8.57 -11.60 53.73
N GLY A 26 9.50 -11.86 52.79
CA GLY A 26 10.32 -13.07 52.79
C GLY A 26 9.67 -14.32 52.17
N TYR A 27 8.37 -14.28 51.83
CA TYR A 27 7.67 -15.42 51.22
C TYR A 27 8.36 -15.91 49.95
N ASP A 28 8.78 -15.01 49.05
CA ASP A 28 9.36 -15.44 47.76
C ASP A 28 10.72 -16.15 47.97
N SER A 29 11.53 -15.72 48.94
CA SER A 29 12.77 -16.40 49.31
C SER A 29 12.53 -17.75 49.98
N GLU A 30 11.58 -17.82 50.91
CA GLU A 30 11.23 -19.07 51.62
C GLU A 30 10.56 -20.07 50.68
N HIS A 31 9.68 -19.61 49.80
CA HIS A 31 9.06 -20.42 48.76
C HIS A 31 10.11 -20.92 47.76
N ALA A 32 11.09 -20.09 47.36
CA ALA A 32 12.18 -20.55 46.49
C ALA A 32 13.00 -21.66 47.17
N GLN A 33 13.36 -21.49 48.44
CA GLN A 33 14.05 -22.53 49.21
C GLN A 33 13.22 -23.80 49.35
N TRP A 34 11.90 -23.66 49.59
CA TRP A 34 10.97 -24.79 49.68
C TRP A 34 10.83 -25.53 48.35
N VAL A 35 10.71 -24.83 47.22
CA VAL A 35 10.67 -25.43 45.87
C VAL A 35 11.96 -26.20 45.57
N THR A 36 13.12 -25.66 45.99
CA THR A 36 14.41 -26.35 45.84
C THR A 36 14.51 -27.59 46.73
N ALA A 37 13.98 -27.54 47.95
CA ALA A 37 13.99 -28.66 48.90
C ALA A 37 12.99 -29.76 48.52
N PHE A 38 11.86 -29.41 47.90
CA PHE A 38 10.76 -30.33 47.57
C PHE A 38 10.36 -30.22 46.09
N PRO A 39 11.25 -30.60 45.16
CA PRO A 39 11.05 -30.40 43.72
C PRO A 39 9.84 -31.17 43.16
N VAL A 40 9.50 -32.33 43.74
CA VAL A 40 8.36 -33.15 43.31
C VAL A 40 7.03 -32.54 43.79
N ASP A 41 6.99 -32.06 45.04
CA ASP A 41 5.80 -31.46 45.65
C ASP A 41 5.53 -30.02 45.17
N SER A 42 6.55 -29.38 44.58
CA SER A 42 6.47 -28.04 44.00
C SER A 42 5.83 -27.98 42.60
N ILE A 43 5.55 -29.13 41.99
CA ILE A 43 4.92 -29.21 40.66
C ILE A 43 3.43 -28.89 40.82
N ALA A 44 3.03 -27.71 40.37
CA ALA A 44 1.60 -27.39 40.25
C ALA A 44 0.91 -28.48 39.40
N PRO A 45 -0.16 -29.14 39.88
CA PRO A 45 -0.80 -30.22 39.17
C PRO A 45 -1.31 -29.70 37.83
N LYS A 46 -0.67 -30.14 36.74
CA LYS A 46 -1.14 -29.89 35.39
C LYS A 46 -2.20 -30.93 35.09
N LEU A 47 -3.36 -30.50 34.59
CA LEU A 47 -4.29 -31.43 33.98
C LEU A 47 -3.52 -32.18 32.88
N ASN A 48 -3.66 -33.51 32.86
CA ASN A 48 -3.18 -34.28 31.72
C ASN A 48 -3.88 -33.78 30.44
N THR A 49 -3.25 -33.97 29.28
CA THR A 49 -3.73 -33.42 28.00
C THR A 49 -5.17 -33.83 27.69
N ALA A 50 -5.52 -35.11 27.94
CA ALA A 50 -6.86 -35.62 27.68
C ALA A 50 -7.94 -34.93 28.53
N THR A 51 -7.67 -34.70 29.82
CA THR A 51 -8.58 -34.01 30.74
C THR A 51 -8.68 -32.53 30.38
N ARG A 52 -7.57 -31.87 30.01
CA ARG A 52 -7.57 -30.49 29.51
C ARG A 52 -8.45 -30.35 28.26
N ASP A 53 -8.29 -31.25 27.28
CA ASP A 53 -9.03 -31.22 26.02
C ASP A 53 -10.52 -31.53 26.24
N HIS A 54 -10.84 -32.40 27.20
CA HIS A 54 -12.22 -32.66 27.63
C HIS A 54 -12.89 -31.38 28.16
N PHE A 55 -12.25 -30.67 29.09
CA PHE A 55 -12.80 -29.43 29.64
C PHE A 55 -12.85 -28.29 28.60
N LEU A 56 -11.87 -28.18 27.70
CA LEU A 56 -11.92 -27.23 26.58
C LEU A 56 -13.11 -27.49 25.64
N ARG A 57 -13.46 -28.76 25.43
CA ARG A 57 -14.62 -29.13 24.63
C ARG A 57 -15.93 -28.74 25.33
N LEU A 58 -16.05 -29.06 26.62
CA LEU A 58 -17.22 -28.69 27.43
C LEU A 58 -17.38 -27.17 27.52
N SER A 59 -16.29 -26.41 27.68
CA SER A 59 -16.35 -24.95 27.74
C SER A 59 -16.82 -24.33 26.42
N ARG A 60 -16.39 -24.89 25.27
CA ARG A 60 -16.87 -24.49 23.94
C ARG A 60 -18.37 -24.79 23.76
N GLN A 61 -18.81 -25.99 24.17
CA GLN A 61 -20.23 -26.38 24.10
C GLN A 61 -21.11 -25.50 24.98
N ALA A 62 -20.64 -25.15 26.18
CA ALA A 62 -21.34 -24.26 27.10
C ALA A 62 -21.18 -22.76 26.76
N ARG A 63 -20.50 -22.41 25.66
CA ARG A 63 -20.24 -21.03 25.22
C ARG A 63 -19.65 -20.14 26.32
N LEU A 64 -18.80 -20.70 27.17
CA LEU A 64 -18.15 -19.93 28.21
C LEU A 64 -17.22 -18.89 27.56
N PRO A 65 -17.22 -17.64 28.05
CA PRO A 65 -16.34 -16.61 27.51
C PRO A 65 -14.87 -17.03 27.69
N PRO A 66 -13.98 -16.66 26.75
CA PRO A 66 -12.57 -16.99 26.87
C PRO A 66 -11.98 -16.37 28.15
N PRO A 67 -10.92 -16.99 28.72
CA PRO A 67 -10.27 -16.43 29.89
C PRO A 67 -9.82 -14.98 29.63
N ARG A 68 -10.00 -14.08 30.60
CA ARG A 68 -9.73 -12.64 30.43
C ARG A 68 -8.32 -12.33 29.92
N TYR A 69 -7.32 -13.12 30.30
CA TYR A 69 -5.93 -12.96 29.83
C TYR A 69 -5.71 -13.38 28.36
N HIS A 70 -6.68 -14.08 27.76
CA HIS A 70 -6.74 -14.31 26.31
C HIS A 70 -7.65 -13.31 25.60
N LEU A 71 -8.44 -12.52 26.32
CA LEU A 71 -9.42 -11.62 25.72
C LEU A 71 -8.73 -10.54 24.87
N ASP A 72 -7.63 -9.94 25.37
CA ASP A 72 -6.85 -8.96 24.62
C ASP A 72 -6.22 -9.57 23.36
N ALA A 73 -5.70 -10.79 23.46
CA ALA A 73 -5.14 -11.52 22.32
C ALA A 73 -6.21 -11.92 21.29
N ILE A 74 -7.43 -12.25 21.75
CA ILE A 74 -8.57 -12.58 20.89
C ILE A 74 -9.10 -11.31 20.22
N LEU A 75 -9.26 -10.20 20.97
CA LEU A 75 -9.67 -8.91 20.41
C LEU A 75 -8.65 -8.36 19.40
N ALA A 76 -7.35 -8.52 19.67
CA ALA A 76 -6.30 -8.19 18.71
C ALA A 76 -6.31 -9.09 17.47
N ALA A 77 -6.88 -10.29 17.57
CA ALA A 77 -7.01 -11.24 16.46
C ALA A 77 -8.33 -11.11 15.69
N VAL A 78 -9.31 -10.31 16.17
CA VAL A 78 -10.54 -10.03 15.41
C VAL A 78 -10.19 -9.11 14.23
N PRO A 79 -10.53 -9.50 12.98
CA PRO A 79 -10.30 -8.63 11.84
C PRO A 79 -11.03 -7.29 12.00
N ARG A 80 -10.36 -6.19 11.68
CA ARG A 80 -11.03 -4.88 11.61
C ARG A 80 -11.90 -4.84 10.37
N SER A 81 -13.20 -4.62 10.54
CA SER A 81 -14.18 -4.64 9.47
C SER A 81 -14.53 -3.23 9.00
N SER A 82 -14.60 -3.01 7.69
CA SER A 82 -15.09 -1.79 7.06
C SER A 82 -16.11 -2.14 5.97
N LYS A 83 -17.06 -1.25 5.71
CA LYS A 83 -18.17 -1.45 4.79
C LYS A 83 -18.36 -0.24 3.90
N LEU A 84 -18.57 -0.50 2.62
CA LEU A 84 -18.96 0.47 1.60
C LEU A 84 -20.22 0.00 0.88
N TRP A 85 -21.18 0.90 0.71
CA TRP A 85 -22.38 0.67 -0.09
C TRP A 85 -23.05 1.99 -0.50
N LEU A 86 -23.96 1.91 -1.46
CA LEU A 86 -24.79 3.02 -1.89
C LEU A 86 -26.10 3.06 -1.11
N VAL A 87 -26.48 4.26 -0.66
CA VAL A 87 -27.79 4.59 -0.08
C VAL A 87 -28.28 5.85 -0.75
N ASP A 88 -29.43 5.78 -1.42
CA ASP A 88 -30.03 6.94 -2.10
C ASP A 88 -29.05 7.67 -3.04
N ASN A 89 -28.29 6.88 -3.84
CA ASN A 89 -27.21 7.34 -4.73
C ASN A 89 -26.02 8.03 -4.04
N GLN A 90 -25.92 7.98 -2.71
CA GLN A 90 -24.75 8.43 -1.96
C GLN A 90 -23.92 7.24 -1.50
N ALA A 91 -22.60 7.42 -1.48
CA ALA A 91 -21.69 6.42 -0.95
C ALA A 91 -21.62 6.54 0.57
N ARG A 92 -21.84 5.40 1.25
CA ARG A 92 -21.74 5.28 2.69
C ARG A 92 -20.56 4.40 3.05
N TRP A 93 -19.64 4.94 3.85
CA TRP A 93 -18.56 4.20 4.48
C TRP A 93 -18.85 4.05 5.97
N SER A 94 -18.63 2.86 6.54
CA SER A 94 -18.65 2.64 7.97
C SER A 94 -17.66 1.55 8.38
N GLY A 95 -17.27 1.50 9.65
CA GLY A 95 -16.56 0.39 10.24
C GLY A 95 -15.47 0.81 11.22
N ASP A 96 -14.64 -0.17 11.58
CA ASP A 96 -13.60 -0.04 12.59
C ASP A 96 -12.40 0.79 12.11
N THR A 97 -12.25 0.94 10.78
CA THR A 97 -11.27 1.85 10.18
C THR A 97 -12.00 3.10 9.69
N PRO A 98 -11.82 4.26 10.36
CA PRO A 98 -12.30 5.53 9.82
C PRO A 98 -11.74 5.75 8.42
N LEU A 99 -12.49 6.46 7.56
CA LEU A 99 -11.97 6.86 6.25
C LEU A 99 -10.64 7.61 6.38
N ALA A 100 -10.48 8.38 7.47
CA ALA A 100 -9.25 9.10 7.79
C ALA A 100 -7.98 8.22 7.76
N ASP A 101 -8.14 6.97 8.20
CA ASP A 101 -7.08 5.99 8.39
C ASP A 101 -7.06 4.92 7.31
N ILE A 102 -7.73 5.12 6.16
CA ILE A 102 -7.87 4.09 5.13
C ILE A 102 -6.51 3.60 4.58
N ALA A 103 -5.50 4.47 4.55
CA ALA A 103 -4.14 4.09 4.14
C ALA A 103 -3.50 3.02 5.05
N THR A 104 -4.03 2.80 6.25
CA THR A 104 -3.56 1.72 7.14
C THR A 104 -3.81 0.31 6.59
N PHE A 105 -4.71 0.16 5.60
CA PHE A 105 -4.85 -1.07 4.82
C PHE A 105 -3.56 -1.46 4.06
N TRP A 106 -2.71 -0.48 3.74
CA TRP A 106 -1.41 -0.70 3.11
C TRP A 106 -0.27 -0.85 4.12
N SER A 107 -0.55 -0.79 5.42
CA SER A 107 0.49 -0.94 6.44
C SER A 107 1.02 -2.37 6.53
N ASP A 108 2.22 -2.50 7.11
CA ASP A 108 2.85 -3.78 7.43
C ASP A 108 2.43 -4.34 8.80
N ASP A 109 1.37 -3.80 9.40
CA ASP A 109 0.85 -4.32 10.67
C ASP A 109 0.26 -5.74 10.50
N SER A 110 0.32 -6.55 11.56
CA SER A 110 -0.18 -7.92 11.54
C SER A 110 -1.72 -8.00 11.62
N THR A 111 -2.42 -6.87 11.55
CA THR A 111 -3.88 -6.81 11.75
C THR A 111 -4.56 -7.32 10.50
N GLN A 112 -5.38 -8.36 10.63
CA GLN A 112 -6.26 -8.77 9.54
C GLN A 112 -7.36 -7.73 9.34
N ARG A 113 -7.70 -7.46 8.09
CA ARG A 113 -8.71 -6.46 7.72
C ARG A 113 -9.73 -7.07 6.79
N GLU A 114 -10.96 -6.64 6.94
CA GLU A 114 -12.06 -7.02 6.07
C GLU A 114 -12.69 -5.75 5.50
N LEU A 115 -12.87 -5.71 4.19
CA LEU A 115 -13.58 -4.64 3.52
C LEU A 115 -14.74 -5.26 2.74
N THR A 116 -15.95 -4.97 3.19
CA THR A 116 -17.20 -5.39 2.56
C THR A 116 -17.67 -4.32 1.60
N VAL A 117 -17.88 -4.67 0.33
CA VAL A 117 -18.46 -3.75 -0.67
C VAL A 117 -19.71 -4.38 -1.26
N ILE A 118 -20.87 -3.78 -0.97
CA ILE A 118 -22.17 -4.36 -1.30
C ILE A 118 -22.47 -4.22 -2.78
N ASP A 119 -22.28 -3.03 -3.33
CA ASP A 119 -22.62 -2.73 -4.72
C ASP A 119 -21.53 -3.20 -5.69
N PRO A 120 -21.90 -3.66 -6.89
CA PRO A 120 -20.95 -4.05 -7.92
C PRO A 120 -20.27 -2.83 -8.58
N PRO A 121 -19.14 -3.02 -9.28
CA PRO A 121 -18.35 -1.92 -9.85
C PRO A 121 -19.14 -0.98 -10.78
N ASP A 122 -20.05 -1.53 -11.58
CA ASP A 122 -20.91 -0.81 -12.51
C ASP A 122 -21.90 0.12 -11.81
N HIS A 123 -22.33 -0.22 -10.59
CA HIS A 123 -23.24 0.61 -9.79
C HIS A 123 -22.51 1.70 -9.00
N LEU A 124 -21.28 1.45 -8.54
CA LEU A 124 -20.48 2.44 -7.81
C LEU A 124 -20.06 3.65 -8.67
N GLY A 125 -20.08 3.48 -9.99
CA GLY A 125 -19.51 4.43 -10.93
C GLY A 125 -17.98 4.31 -11.04
N PRO A 126 -17.40 4.82 -12.14
CA PRO A 126 -16.00 4.55 -12.48
C PRO A 126 -15.02 5.05 -11.41
N ALA A 127 -15.20 6.27 -10.88
CA ALA A 127 -14.24 6.84 -9.92
C ALA A 127 -14.15 6.00 -8.62
N LEU A 128 -15.29 5.64 -8.03
CA LEU A 128 -15.32 4.91 -6.77
C LEU A 128 -14.92 3.44 -6.95
N ALA A 129 -15.35 2.79 -8.03
CA ALA A 129 -14.94 1.43 -8.34
C ALA A 129 -13.40 1.30 -8.47
N HIS A 130 -12.75 2.24 -9.16
CA HIS A 130 -11.29 2.26 -9.31
C HIS A 130 -10.58 2.59 -7.98
N ALA A 131 -11.06 3.54 -7.19
CA ALA A 131 -10.49 3.83 -5.87
C ALA A 131 -10.52 2.61 -4.94
N VAL A 132 -11.62 1.85 -4.97
CA VAL A 132 -11.78 0.61 -4.22
C VAL A 132 -10.89 -0.51 -4.77
N ALA A 133 -10.78 -0.65 -6.09
CA ALA A 133 -9.87 -1.61 -6.71
C ALA A 133 -8.41 -1.35 -6.32
N ARG A 134 -7.98 -0.08 -6.38
CA ARG A 134 -6.67 0.38 -5.92
C ARG A 134 -6.39 -0.03 -4.49
N LEU A 135 -7.33 0.24 -3.59
CA LEU A 135 -7.21 -0.15 -2.19
C LEU A 135 -7.06 -1.66 -2.06
N ALA A 136 -7.94 -2.44 -2.70
CA ALA A 136 -7.98 -3.90 -2.59
C ALA A 136 -6.72 -4.58 -3.14
N ILE A 137 -6.31 -4.24 -4.37
CA ILE A 137 -5.16 -4.85 -5.07
C ILE A 137 -3.87 -4.68 -4.25
N HIS A 138 -3.70 -3.52 -3.61
CA HIS A 138 -2.50 -3.18 -2.86
C HIS A 138 -2.57 -3.50 -1.36
N SER A 139 -3.60 -4.23 -0.91
CA SER A 139 -3.82 -4.65 0.47
C SER A 139 -3.64 -6.17 0.64
N PRO A 140 -2.41 -6.72 0.64
CA PRO A 140 -2.19 -8.17 0.65
C PRO A 140 -2.69 -8.90 1.90
N ARG A 141 -3.03 -8.16 2.97
CA ARG A 141 -3.54 -8.70 4.25
C ARG A 141 -5.03 -8.43 4.47
N ALA A 142 -5.72 -7.88 3.47
CA ALA A 142 -7.16 -7.63 3.53
C ALA A 142 -7.93 -8.74 2.81
N SER A 143 -9.05 -9.16 3.40
CA SER A 143 -10.08 -9.94 2.70
C SER A 143 -11.14 -8.98 2.17
N PHE A 144 -11.55 -9.19 0.93
CA PHE A 144 -12.51 -8.33 0.25
C PHE A 144 -13.83 -9.09 0.06
N LEU A 145 -14.86 -8.69 0.80
CA LEU A 145 -16.15 -9.37 0.84
C LEU A 145 -17.10 -8.67 -0.14
N VAL A 146 -17.41 -9.34 -1.26
CA VAL A 146 -18.11 -8.74 -2.40
C VAL A 146 -18.95 -9.77 -3.17
N ASP A 147 -19.76 -9.30 -4.13
CA ASP A 147 -20.24 -10.17 -5.21
C ASP A 147 -19.04 -10.56 -6.11
N VAL A 148 -18.49 -11.74 -5.85
CA VAL A 148 -17.28 -12.23 -6.51
C VAL A 148 -17.45 -12.29 -8.03
N ALA A 149 -18.63 -12.67 -8.53
CA ALA A 149 -18.87 -12.82 -9.95
C ALA A 149 -18.75 -11.49 -10.71
N ARG A 150 -19.16 -10.39 -10.08
CA ARG A 150 -19.09 -9.05 -10.67
C ARG A 150 -17.75 -8.35 -10.46
N TRP A 151 -17.12 -8.56 -9.31
CA TRP A 151 -15.87 -7.90 -8.97
C TRP A 151 -14.63 -8.57 -9.57
N GLN A 152 -14.64 -9.90 -9.69
CA GLN A 152 -13.45 -10.64 -10.12
C GLN A 152 -12.97 -10.24 -11.53
N PRO A 153 -13.80 -10.13 -12.58
CA PRO A 153 -13.34 -9.72 -13.90
C PRO A 153 -12.71 -8.32 -13.89
N PHE A 154 -13.37 -7.37 -13.22
CA PHE A 154 -12.90 -5.98 -13.09
C PHE A 154 -11.55 -5.88 -12.36
N LEU A 155 -11.38 -6.61 -11.26
CA LEU A 155 -10.11 -6.62 -10.53
C LEU A 155 -9.02 -7.37 -11.29
N THR A 156 -9.36 -8.42 -12.05
CA THR A 156 -8.39 -9.19 -12.85
C THR A 156 -7.73 -8.30 -13.90
N THR A 157 -8.51 -7.51 -14.64
CA THR A 157 -7.99 -6.60 -15.67
C THR A 157 -7.08 -5.51 -15.10
N LEU A 158 -7.32 -5.11 -13.85
CA LEU A 158 -6.55 -4.08 -13.15
C LEU A 158 -5.39 -4.64 -12.30
N SER A 159 -5.20 -5.97 -12.26
CA SER A 159 -4.15 -6.63 -11.47
C SER A 159 -3.38 -7.67 -12.30
N SER A 160 -3.73 -8.94 -12.18
CA SER A 160 -2.97 -10.06 -12.76
C SER A 160 -2.98 -10.09 -14.29
N ALA A 161 -3.91 -9.40 -14.93
CA ALA A 161 -3.98 -9.26 -16.39
C ALA A 161 -3.78 -7.79 -16.84
N SER A 162 -3.15 -6.95 -16.01
CA SER A 162 -2.87 -5.57 -16.41
C SER A 162 -1.84 -5.54 -17.54
N PRO A 163 -2.07 -4.74 -18.60
CA PRO A 163 -1.12 -4.56 -19.69
C PRO A 163 0.11 -3.71 -19.32
N SER A 164 0.13 -3.11 -18.13
CA SER A 164 1.16 -2.14 -17.72
C SER A 164 2.03 -2.62 -16.53
N ALA A 165 1.51 -3.54 -15.71
CA ALA A 165 2.15 -3.95 -14.46
C ALA A 165 2.37 -5.47 -14.38
N ALA A 166 3.51 -5.87 -13.82
CA ALA A 166 3.78 -7.26 -13.45
C ALA A 166 3.54 -7.51 -11.96
N ASP A 167 3.50 -8.80 -11.59
CA ASP A 167 3.49 -9.28 -10.20
C ASP A 167 2.34 -8.80 -9.30
N LEU A 168 1.34 -8.12 -9.88
CA LEU A 168 0.09 -7.84 -9.18
C LEU A 168 -0.74 -9.12 -9.10
N ARG A 169 -1.19 -9.43 -7.89
CA ARG A 169 -2.05 -10.58 -7.62
C ARG A 169 -3.48 -10.10 -7.48
N LEU A 170 -4.42 -10.91 -7.94
CA LEU A 170 -5.83 -10.72 -7.61
C LEU A 170 -5.98 -10.72 -6.07
N PRO A 171 -6.66 -9.73 -5.47
CA PRO A 171 -6.87 -9.70 -4.03
C PRO A 171 -7.73 -10.88 -3.56
N SER A 172 -7.68 -11.20 -2.26
CA SER A 172 -8.48 -12.28 -1.70
C SER A 172 -9.97 -11.90 -1.69
N LEU A 173 -10.73 -12.48 -2.62
CA LEU A 173 -12.17 -12.26 -2.74
C LEU A 173 -12.93 -13.32 -1.93
N ARG A 174 -13.95 -12.88 -1.19
CA ARG A 174 -14.90 -13.75 -0.49
C ARG A 174 -16.31 -13.30 -0.82
N ALA A 175 -17.24 -14.25 -0.87
CA ALA A 175 -18.65 -13.91 -1.02
C ALA A 175 -19.10 -13.01 0.15
N LEU A 176 -20.06 -12.13 -0.12
CA LEU A 176 -20.67 -11.28 0.90
C LEU A 176 -21.08 -12.11 2.12
N GLY A 177 -20.64 -11.65 3.30
CA GLY A 177 -20.92 -12.28 4.59
C GLY A 177 -20.57 -11.34 5.75
N GLY A 178 -20.93 -11.74 6.96
CA GLY A 178 -20.62 -11.03 8.21
C GLY A 178 -21.65 -9.97 8.64
N ASP A 179 -21.47 -9.48 9.88
CA ASP A 179 -22.17 -8.33 10.46
C ASP A 179 -21.22 -7.11 10.41
N PRO A 180 -21.25 -6.32 9.33
CA PRO A 180 -20.31 -5.23 9.16
C PRO A 180 -20.49 -4.14 10.21
N SER A 181 -19.36 -3.63 10.71
CA SER A 181 -19.34 -2.57 11.73
C SER A 181 -20.00 -1.28 11.23
N ILE A 182 -20.85 -0.69 12.08
CA ILE A 182 -21.59 0.56 11.80
C ILE A 182 -20.90 1.81 12.38
N LEU A 183 -19.71 1.65 12.96
CA LEU A 183 -18.92 2.73 13.54
C LEU A 183 -18.42 3.71 12.46
N ASN A 184 -17.97 4.89 12.87
CA ASN A 184 -17.31 5.88 12.00
C ASN A 184 -18.05 6.15 10.68
N SER A 185 -19.38 6.17 10.73
CA SER A 185 -20.19 6.24 9.52
C SER A 185 -20.12 7.64 8.90
N ILE A 186 -19.90 7.68 7.60
CA ILE A 186 -19.97 8.89 6.78
C ILE A 186 -20.83 8.62 5.55
N VAL A 187 -21.45 9.66 5.00
CA VAL A 187 -22.22 9.61 3.77
C VAL A 187 -21.83 10.81 2.92
N CYS A 188 -21.47 10.57 1.66
CA CYS A 188 -21.06 11.62 0.72
C CYS A 188 -21.29 11.17 -0.73
N ALA A 189 -21.04 12.05 -1.70
CA ALA A 189 -21.13 11.66 -3.10
C ALA A 189 -20.06 10.61 -3.45
N PRO A 190 -20.35 9.63 -4.33
CA PRO A 190 -19.38 8.59 -4.71
C PRO A 190 -18.03 9.14 -5.21
N ASN A 191 -18.06 10.22 -5.98
CA ASN A 191 -16.84 10.87 -6.49
C ASN A 191 -16.02 11.53 -5.37
N ASP A 192 -16.67 12.13 -4.37
CA ASP A 192 -15.99 12.75 -3.23
C ASP A 192 -15.30 11.68 -2.38
N LEU A 193 -15.97 10.55 -2.16
CA LEU A 193 -15.39 9.41 -1.47
C LEU A 193 -14.19 8.85 -2.24
N ALA A 194 -14.32 8.66 -3.55
CA ALA A 194 -13.23 8.20 -4.41
C ALA A 194 -12.01 9.14 -4.33
N ALA A 195 -12.25 10.45 -4.37
CA ALA A 195 -11.21 11.46 -4.25
C ALA A 195 -10.53 11.44 -2.88
N ASP A 196 -11.27 11.27 -1.78
CA ASP A 196 -10.68 11.21 -0.44
C ASP A 196 -9.89 9.92 -0.21
N ILE A 197 -10.39 8.77 -0.71
CA ILE A 197 -9.65 7.50 -0.69
C ILE A 197 -8.32 7.68 -1.44
N ASN A 198 -8.37 8.11 -2.71
CA ASN A 198 -7.17 8.26 -3.52
C ASN A 198 -6.17 9.24 -2.91
N ARG A 199 -6.62 10.40 -2.43
CA ARG A 199 -5.75 11.40 -1.79
C ARG A 199 -4.99 10.84 -0.59
N ARG A 200 -5.63 10.02 0.24
CA ARG A 200 -5.00 9.37 1.40
C ARG A 200 -3.98 8.32 0.98
N LEU A 201 -4.31 7.53 -0.04
CA LEU A 201 -3.42 6.53 -0.61
C LEU A 201 -2.20 7.18 -1.31
N ASP A 202 -2.41 8.27 -2.04
CA ASP A 202 -1.35 9.07 -2.67
C ASP A 202 -0.42 9.69 -1.62
N SER A 203 -0.98 10.22 -0.54
CA SER A 203 -0.20 10.77 0.57
C SER A 203 0.69 9.70 1.21
N TRP A 204 0.16 8.50 1.43
CA TRP A 204 0.93 7.36 1.93
C TRP A 204 2.07 6.98 0.98
N LEU A 205 1.82 6.94 -0.34
CA LEU A 205 2.86 6.64 -1.32
C LEU A 205 3.95 7.71 -1.31
N LEU A 206 3.57 8.98 -1.27
CA LEU A 206 4.51 10.09 -1.24
C LEU A 206 5.41 9.99 0.00
N GLU A 207 4.85 9.67 1.16
CA GLU A 207 5.61 9.47 2.40
C GLU A 207 6.54 8.25 2.32
N ALA A 208 6.10 7.15 1.71
CA ALA A 208 6.91 5.96 1.53
C ALA A 208 8.09 6.22 0.58
N VAL A 209 7.85 6.91 -0.55
CA VAL A 209 8.88 7.34 -1.50
C VAL A 209 9.84 8.33 -0.85
N ASP A 210 9.32 9.36 -0.16
CA ASP A 210 10.13 10.37 0.52
C ASP A 210 11.06 9.76 1.56
N ARG A 211 10.54 8.83 2.38
CA ARG A 211 11.34 8.12 3.38
C ARG A 211 12.53 7.38 2.74
N HIS A 212 12.30 6.73 1.59
CA HIS A 212 13.36 6.01 0.88
C HIS A 212 14.37 6.97 0.24
N LEU A 213 13.88 7.96 -0.52
CA LEU A 213 14.74 8.90 -1.23
C LEU A 213 15.57 9.77 -0.27
N LYS A 214 15.04 10.18 0.89
CA LYS A 214 15.83 10.91 1.90
C LYS A 214 17.03 10.12 2.40
N ARG A 215 16.89 8.79 2.61
CA ARG A 215 18.00 7.93 3.01
C ARG A 215 19.03 7.80 1.90
N TYR A 216 18.57 7.57 0.67
CA TYR A 216 19.45 7.49 -0.50
C TYR A 216 20.24 8.79 -0.74
N ILE A 217 19.55 9.94 -0.71
CA ILE A 217 20.15 11.25 -0.93
C ILE A 217 21.18 11.57 0.15
N SER A 218 20.84 11.38 1.43
CA SER A 218 21.67 11.83 2.55
C SER A 218 22.82 10.88 2.88
N HIS A 219 22.61 9.56 2.70
CA HIS A 219 23.54 8.53 3.19
C HIS A 219 24.01 7.57 2.09
N ALA A 220 23.57 7.73 0.84
CA ALA A 220 23.80 6.77 -0.24
C ALA A 220 23.27 5.35 0.07
N GLU A 221 22.33 5.22 1.00
CA GLU A 221 21.70 3.96 1.37
C GLU A 221 20.51 3.63 0.45
N ASP A 222 20.56 2.47 -0.22
CA ASP A 222 19.45 1.96 -1.05
C ASP A 222 19.02 0.55 -0.57
N PRO A 223 18.35 0.44 0.60
CA PRO A 223 17.94 -0.85 1.13
C PRO A 223 16.99 -1.56 0.15
N GLY A 224 17.30 -2.82 -0.18
CA GLY A 224 16.52 -3.59 -1.17
C GLY A 224 16.74 -3.16 -2.63
N HIS A 225 17.73 -2.29 -2.88
CA HIS A 225 18.11 -1.82 -4.22
C HIS A 225 16.92 -1.24 -5.01
N LEU A 226 16.12 -0.36 -4.42
CA LEU A 226 14.92 0.18 -5.07
C LEU A 226 15.27 1.26 -6.09
N VAL A 227 16.28 2.09 -5.80
CA VAL A 227 16.82 3.09 -6.74
C VAL A 227 17.63 2.41 -7.85
N SER A 228 18.44 1.41 -7.51
CA SER A 228 19.19 0.57 -8.46
C SER A 228 20.22 1.29 -9.34
N PHE A 229 20.69 2.49 -8.96
CA PHE A 229 21.87 3.13 -9.55
C PHE A 229 22.60 3.97 -8.50
N VAL A 230 23.83 4.37 -8.79
CA VAL A 230 24.66 5.20 -7.90
C VAL A 230 24.88 6.56 -8.56
N ALA A 231 24.14 7.58 -8.10
CA ALA A 231 24.42 8.97 -8.47
C ALA A 231 25.75 9.42 -7.84
N ALA A 232 26.49 10.31 -8.51
CA ALA A 232 27.67 10.94 -7.94
C ALA A 232 27.31 11.78 -6.68
N ALA A 233 28.26 11.98 -5.77
CA ALA A 233 27.99 12.58 -4.46
C ALA A 233 27.49 14.04 -4.56
N ASP A 234 28.08 14.81 -5.47
CA ASP A 234 27.68 16.17 -5.83
C ASP A 234 26.27 16.24 -6.43
N ILE A 235 25.92 15.29 -7.30
CA ILE A 235 24.57 15.17 -7.84
C ILE A 235 23.57 14.84 -6.72
N ARG A 236 23.88 13.88 -5.84
CA ARG A 236 23.00 13.53 -4.71
C ARG A 236 22.77 14.71 -3.78
N GLU A 237 23.80 15.50 -3.47
CA GLU A 237 23.66 16.71 -2.65
C GLU A 237 22.64 17.69 -3.27
N GLN A 238 22.67 17.87 -4.59
CA GLN A 238 21.72 18.72 -5.33
C GLN A 238 20.30 18.12 -5.45
N MET A 239 20.17 16.79 -5.33
CA MET A 239 18.86 16.11 -5.35
C MET A 239 18.00 16.50 -4.15
N GLY A 240 18.60 16.79 -3.00
CA GLY A 240 17.88 17.16 -1.78
C GLY A 240 16.95 18.37 -1.96
N PRO A 241 17.48 19.56 -2.32
CA PRO A 241 16.67 20.75 -2.56
C PRO A 241 15.59 20.57 -3.63
N THR A 242 15.95 19.92 -4.74
CA THR A 242 15.01 19.65 -5.85
C THR A 242 13.85 18.78 -5.40
N TRP A 243 14.15 17.72 -4.63
CA TRP A 243 13.13 16.82 -4.08
C TRP A 243 12.21 17.53 -3.09
N GLN A 244 12.73 18.40 -2.22
CA GLN A 244 11.88 19.19 -1.32
C GLN A 244 10.94 20.12 -2.08
N GLY A 245 11.41 20.73 -3.17
CA GLY A 245 10.55 21.52 -4.07
C GLY A 245 9.42 20.68 -4.70
N TRP A 246 9.73 19.47 -5.15
CA TRP A 246 8.72 18.56 -5.70
C TRP A 246 7.72 18.09 -4.65
N ILE A 247 8.17 17.71 -3.45
CA ILE A 247 7.32 17.34 -2.31
C ILE A 247 6.35 18.45 -1.96
N HIS A 248 6.82 19.70 -1.91
CA HIS A 248 5.96 20.85 -1.66
C HIS A 248 4.84 20.94 -2.71
N ARG A 249 5.20 20.91 -4.00
CA ARG A 249 4.24 20.97 -5.10
C ARG A 249 3.24 19.81 -5.08
N PHE A 250 3.71 18.58 -4.84
CA PHE A 250 2.83 17.41 -4.72
C PHE A 250 1.79 17.55 -3.60
N ARG A 251 2.11 18.27 -2.52
CA ARG A 251 1.19 18.52 -1.40
C ARG A 251 0.24 19.68 -1.66
N THR A 252 0.64 20.67 -2.45
CA THR A 252 -0.14 21.90 -2.69
C THR A 252 -0.96 21.87 -3.98
N GLU A 253 -0.62 21.01 -4.94
CA GLU A 253 -1.26 20.91 -6.26
C GLU A 253 -2.03 19.58 -6.40
N PRO A 254 -3.37 19.55 -6.19
CA PRO A 254 -4.14 18.31 -6.03
C PRO A 254 -4.12 17.32 -7.21
N GLY A 255 -3.85 17.79 -8.44
CA GLY A 255 -3.77 16.93 -9.63
C GLY A 255 -2.37 16.43 -9.97
N LEU A 256 -1.34 17.00 -9.33
CA LEU A 256 0.05 16.78 -9.73
C LEU A 256 0.54 15.38 -9.36
N LEU A 257 0.30 14.97 -8.10
CA LEU A 257 0.78 13.70 -7.56
C LEU A 257 0.10 12.48 -8.20
N PRO A 258 -1.24 12.42 -8.33
CA PRO A 258 -1.91 11.28 -8.97
C PRO A 258 -1.45 11.10 -10.42
N ARG A 259 -1.30 12.20 -11.17
CA ARG A 259 -0.79 12.14 -12.54
C ARG A 259 0.65 11.66 -12.60
N PHE A 260 1.51 12.20 -11.74
CA PHE A 260 2.92 11.83 -11.71
C PHE A 260 3.11 10.34 -11.41
N PHE A 261 2.47 9.84 -10.35
CA PHE A 261 2.55 8.42 -9.98
C PHE A 261 1.83 7.51 -10.97
N GLY A 262 0.66 7.90 -11.50
CA GLY A 262 -0.05 7.13 -12.51
C GLY A 262 0.80 6.90 -13.76
N LEU A 263 1.40 7.96 -14.30
CA LEU A 263 2.27 7.86 -15.47
C LEU A 263 3.64 7.21 -15.16
N ALA A 264 4.08 7.22 -13.89
CA ALA A 264 5.28 6.51 -13.49
C ALA A 264 5.13 4.98 -13.55
N VAL A 265 3.90 4.44 -13.54
CA VAL A 265 3.62 2.99 -13.63
C VAL A 265 2.75 2.60 -14.83
N CYS A 266 2.35 3.55 -15.66
CA CYS A 266 1.59 3.33 -16.88
C CYS A 266 2.07 4.30 -17.97
N ALA A 267 2.49 3.78 -19.12
CA ALA A 267 3.02 4.61 -20.21
C ALA A 267 1.96 5.46 -20.93
N LYS A 268 0.67 5.07 -20.84
CA LYS A 268 -0.42 5.69 -21.59
C LYS A 268 -0.92 6.98 -20.94
N ASP A 269 -1.02 8.04 -21.73
CA ASP A 269 -1.47 9.37 -21.27
C ASP A 269 -2.77 9.80 -21.97
N ASP A 270 -3.81 8.99 -21.84
CA ASP A 270 -5.18 9.28 -22.27
C ASP A 270 -6.17 9.17 -21.09
N GLU A 271 -7.43 9.57 -21.29
CA GLU A 271 -8.41 9.64 -20.19
C GLU A 271 -8.79 8.27 -19.64
N GLN A 272 -8.88 7.26 -20.50
CA GLN A 272 -9.24 5.91 -20.08
C GLN A 272 -8.09 5.27 -19.30
N ALA A 273 -6.86 5.43 -19.78
CA ALA A 273 -5.66 4.97 -19.09
C ALA A 273 -5.40 5.70 -17.76
N GLY A 274 -5.90 6.92 -17.58
CA GLY A 274 -5.71 7.69 -16.35
C GLY A 274 -6.30 7.00 -15.10
N LEU A 275 -7.45 6.33 -15.24
CA LEU A 275 -8.05 5.56 -14.15
C LEU A 275 -7.25 4.29 -13.84
N GLU A 276 -6.79 3.57 -14.87
CA GLU A 276 -5.91 2.41 -14.70
C GLU A 276 -4.61 2.82 -14.00
N GLY A 277 -3.92 3.85 -14.48
CA GLY A 277 -2.68 4.35 -13.88
C GLY A 277 -2.87 4.73 -12.41
N THR A 278 -4.00 5.33 -12.05
CA THR A 278 -4.35 5.61 -10.65
C THR A 278 -4.47 4.33 -9.82
N VAL A 279 -5.08 3.27 -10.37
CA VAL A 279 -5.20 1.97 -9.69
C VAL A 279 -3.85 1.29 -9.51
N LEU A 280 -3.02 1.30 -10.54
CA LEU A 280 -1.70 0.67 -10.51
C LEU A 280 -0.74 1.38 -9.56
N ALA A 281 -0.86 2.70 -9.43
CA ALA A 281 -0.07 3.49 -8.50
C ALA A 281 -0.42 3.12 -7.06
N GLY A 282 0.26 2.12 -6.50
CA GLY A 282 0.01 1.67 -5.15
C GLY A 282 1.16 0.89 -4.55
N ARG A 283 0.96 0.44 -3.31
CA ARG A 283 2.03 -0.12 -2.47
C ARG A 283 2.86 -1.21 -3.13
N LEU A 284 2.23 -2.13 -3.86
CA LEU A 284 2.94 -3.26 -4.50
C LEU A 284 3.86 -2.79 -5.63
N LEU A 285 3.62 -1.60 -6.19
CA LEU A 285 4.46 -0.95 -7.19
C LEU A 285 5.33 0.17 -6.58
N LEU A 286 5.61 0.12 -5.27
CA LEU A 286 6.48 1.12 -4.62
C LEU A 286 7.90 1.13 -5.22
N LYS A 287 8.43 -0.04 -5.61
CA LYS A 287 9.76 -0.14 -6.23
C LYS A 287 9.86 0.65 -7.54
N PRO A 288 9.02 0.42 -8.57
CA PRO A 288 9.06 1.23 -9.79
C PRO A 288 8.77 2.71 -9.54
N LEU A 289 7.87 3.06 -8.60
CA LEU A 289 7.62 4.46 -8.23
C LEU A 289 8.86 5.16 -7.67
N ILE A 290 9.55 4.53 -6.70
CA ILE A 290 10.81 5.06 -6.14
C ILE A 290 11.85 5.24 -7.24
N ARG A 291 11.96 4.25 -8.13
CA ARG A 291 12.94 4.27 -9.21
C ARG A 291 12.67 5.38 -10.23
N ALA A 292 11.43 5.55 -10.66
CA ALA A 292 11.00 6.64 -11.54
C ALA A 292 11.32 8.00 -10.90
N CYS A 293 10.96 8.17 -9.63
CA CYS A 293 11.27 9.40 -8.89
C CYS A 293 12.78 9.65 -8.82
N ALA A 294 13.60 8.65 -8.49
CA ALA A 294 15.04 8.80 -8.35
C ALA A 294 15.73 9.19 -9.66
N VAL A 295 15.38 8.53 -10.78
CA VAL A 295 15.93 8.87 -12.10
C VAL A 295 15.46 10.25 -12.55
N ALA A 296 14.16 10.53 -12.47
CA ALA A 296 13.62 11.84 -12.84
C ALA A 296 14.27 12.96 -12.01
N LEU A 297 14.48 12.75 -10.71
CA LEU A 297 15.15 13.68 -9.82
C LEU A 297 16.62 13.88 -10.19
N THR A 298 17.35 12.80 -10.51
CA THR A 298 18.76 12.87 -10.92
C THR A 298 18.93 13.64 -12.23
N VAL A 299 18.04 13.42 -13.20
CA VAL A 299 18.05 14.21 -14.45
C VAL A 299 17.62 15.65 -14.18
N ALA A 300 16.63 15.87 -13.31
CA ALA A 300 16.21 17.22 -12.94
C ALA A 300 17.33 18.03 -12.29
N THR A 301 18.17 17.42 -11.46
CA THR A 301 19.33 18.09 -10.86
C THR A 301 20.40 18.47 -11.86
N THR A 302 20.63 17.63 -12.87
CA THR A 302 21.69 17.89 -13.87
C THR A 302 21.22 18.86 -14.95
N TRP A 303 19.93 18.82 -15.32
CA TRP A 303 19.36 19.71 -16.33
C TRP A 303 18.79 21.00 -15.74
N GLN A 304 18.68 21.09 -14.41
CA GLN A 304 18.29 22.25 -13.58
C GLN A 304 16.93 22.92 -13.89
N VAL A 305 16.11 22.35 -14.77
CA VAL A 305 14.85 22.95 -15.22
C VAL A 305 13.69 21.97 -15.37
N ILE A 306 13.84 20.72 -14.89
CA ILE A 306 12.77 19.72 -14.93
C ILE A 306 11.94 19.77 -13.65
N ALA A 307 10.62 19.74 -13.79
CA ALA A 307 9.69 19.63 -12.67
C ALA A 307 8.47 18.77 -13.02
N PRO A 308 7.71 18.28 -12.03
CA PRO A 308 6.48 17.55 -12.28
C PRO A 308 5.44 18.45 -12.96
N ARG A 309 4.56 17.83 -13.76
CA ARG A 309 3.51 18.49 -14.54
C ARG A 309 2.17 17.77 -14.37
N ASP A 310 1.10 18.54 -14.23
CA ASP A 310 -0.30 18.09 -14.04
C ASP A 310 -1.12 18.04 -15.35
N SER A 311 -0.60 18.63 -16.43
CA SER A 311 -1.25 18.73 -17.74
C SER A 311 -0.62 17.82 -18.79
N ARG A 312 -1.42 17.46 -19.79
CA ARG A 312 -0.98 16.68 -20.95
C ARG A 312 -0.11 17.47 -21.94
N PRO A 313 0.79 16.82 -22.68
CA PRO A 313 1.23 15.42 -22.50
C PRO A 313 2.30 15.29 -21.39
N GLY A 314 2.43 14.09 -20.82
CA GLY A 314 3.48 13.70 -19.88
C GLY A 314 3.32 14.15 -18.42
N ASN A 315 4.17 13.64 -17.55
CA ASN A 315 4.24 14.00 -16.12
C ASN A 315 5.42 14.92 -15.76
N LEU A 316 6.21 15.33 -16.74
CA LEU A 316 7.33 16.26 -16.57
C LEU A 316 7.17 17.48 -17.49
N ARG A 317 7.69 18.61 -17.02
CA ARG A 317 7.95 19.80 -17.82
C ARG A 317 9.42 20.17 -17.73
N ARG A 318 9.96 20.71 -18.80
CA ARG A 318 11.29 21.32 -18.85
C ARG A 318 11.19 22.72 -19.42
N ASP A 319 11.61 23.74 -18.68
CA ASP A 319 11.59 25.13 -19.16
C ASP A 319 13.01 25.59 -19.50
N ILE A 320 13.30 25.82 -20.78
CA ILE A 320 14.61 26.34 -21.21
C ILE A 320 14.37 27.67 -21.89
N ASN A 321 14.85 28.75 -21.27
CA ASN A 321 14.79 30.10 -21.83
C ASN A 321 13.37 30.50 -22.30
N GLY A 322 12.33 30.10 -21.55
CA GLY A 322 10.93 30.39 -21.89
C GLY A 322 10.29 29.42 -22.88
N THR A 323 11.02 28.42 -23.35
CA THR A 323 10.47 27.31 -24.15
C THR A 323 10.14 26.14 -23.22
N VAL A 324 8.85 25.87 -23.05
CA VAL A 324 8.35 24.74 -22.26
C VAL A 324 8.29 23.49 -23.14
N ARG A 325 9.02 22.44 -22.75
CA ARG A 325 8.95 21.10 -23.34
C ARG A 325 8.29 20.14 -22.38
N SER A 326 7.52 19.19 -22.90
CA SER A 326 6.94 18.12 -22.10
C SER A 326 7.86 16.91 -22.03
N GLY A 327 7.76 16.18 -20.94
CA GLY A 327 8.49 14.94 -20.76
C GLY A 327 7.69 13.89 -20.03
N HIS A 328 8.15 12.66 -20.13
CA HIS A 328 7.51 11.52 -19.51
C HIS A 328 8.54 10.73 -18.69
N THR A 329 8.25 10.41 -17.44
CA THR A 329 8.99 9.40 -16.68
C THR A 329 8.08 8.20 -16.43
N CYS A 330 8.56 7.02 -16.84
CA CYS A 330 7.81 5.78 -16.76
C CYS A 330 8.75 4.66 -16.31
N ALA A 331 8.29 3.91 -15.31
CA ALA A 331 8.90 2.68 -14.81
C ALA A 331 7.88 1.53 -14.82
N ALA A 332 6.91 1.59 -15.74
CA ALA A 332 5.98 0.48 -15.99
C ALA A 332 6.78 -0.79 -16.30
N THR A 333 6.26 -1.95 -15.89
CA THR A 333 6.91 -3.21 -16.23
C THR A 333 6.60 -3.60 -17.67
N PHE A 334 5.37 -3.33 -18.10
CA PHE A 334 4.90 -3.63 -19.43
C PHE A 334 4.36 -2.38 -20.14
N ILE A 335 4.36 -2.44 -21.46
CA ILE A 335 3.59 -1.56 -22.33
C ILE A 335 2.83 -2.50 -23.27
N ASP A 336 1.50 -2.50 -23.19
CA ASP A 336 0.63 -3.36 -24.01
C ASP A 336 0.94 -4.86 -23.90
N ASN A 337 1.22 -5.34 -22.66
CA ASN A 337 1.61 -6.73 -22.31
C ASN A 337 3.00 -7.17 -22.77
N GLU A 338 3.80 -6.29 -23.37
CA GLU A 338 5.18 -6.57 -23.74
C GLU A 338 6.13 -5.83 -22.80
N ASP A 339 7.32 -6.40 -22.56
CA ASP A 339 8.32 -5.82 -21.66
C ASP A 339 8.65 -4.38 -22.08
N MET A 340 8.60 -3.45 -21.13
CA MET A 340 8.87 -2.03 -21.37
C MET A 340 10.21 -1.83 -22.09
N ALA A 341 11.23 -2.63 -21.78
CA ALA A 341 12.54 -2.54 -22.41
C ALA A 341 12.52 -2.79 -23.91
N ILE A 342 11.60 -3.63 -24.38
CA ILE A 342 11.43 -3.98 -25.79
C ILE A 342 10.52 -2.94 -26.47
N MET A 343 9.42 -2.57 -25.79
CA MET A 343 8.40 -1.70 -26.37
C MET A 343 8.75 -0.22 -26.36
N ALA A 344 9.63 0.24 -25.48
CA ALA A 344 9.97 1.66 -25.33
C ALA A 344 10.35 2.34 -26.65
N LEU A 345 11.04 1.64 -27.56
CA LEU A 345 11.45 2.18 -28.86
C LEU A 345 10.31 2.27 -29.89
N ARG A 346 9.28 1.45 -29.74
CA ARG A 346 8.14 1.35 -30.68
C ARG A 346 6.91 2.09 -30.16
N HIS A 347 6.86 2.36 -28.87
CA HIS A 347 5.76 3.08 -28.25
C HIS A 347 5.69 4.51 -28.79
N ALA A 348 4.49 4.95 -29.16
CA ALA A 348 4.24 6.27 -29.70
C ALA A 348 4.19 7.33 -28.58
N TRP A 349 5.36 7.67 -28.04
CA TRP A 349 5.48 8.72 -27.03
C TRP A 349 4.99 10.06 -27.55
N THR A 350 4.17 10.75 -26.75
CA THR A 350 3.58 12.05 -27.09
C THR A 350 4.38 13.24 -26.54
N THR A 351 5.53 12.98 -25.90
CA THR A 351 6.36 13.97 -25.23
C THR A 351 7.73 14.10 -25.87
N GLU A 352 8.38 15.26 -25.73
CA GLU A 352 9.67 15.55 -26.37
C GLU A 352 10.86 14.81 -25.74
N PHE A 353 10.73 14.32 -24.51
CA PHE A 353 11.74 13.47 -23.87
C PHE A 353 11.12 12.44 -22.94
N VAL A 354 11.79 11.29 -22.80
CA VAL A 354 11.32 10.18 -21.96
C VAL A 354 12.45 9.70 -21.05
N LEU A 355 12.15 9.51 -19.77
CA LEU A 355 13.06 9.01 -18.74
C LEU A 355 12.62 7.61 -18.30
N LEU A 356 13.37 6.60 -18.72
CA LEU A 356 13.07 5.19 -18.48
C LEU A 356 14.15 4.58 -17.58
N PRO A 357 13.83 4.19 -16.33
CA PRO A 357 14.81 3.65 -15.40
C PRO A 357 14.99 2.13 -15.61
N MET A 358 15.61 1.77 -16.73
CA MET A 358 15.82 0.40 -17.15
C MET A 358 17.07 -0.20 -16.51
N GLN A 359 16.94 -1.40 -15.92
CA GLN A 359 18.08 -2.15 -15.39
C GLN A 359 18.91 -2.84 -16.49
N SER A 360 18.26 -3.16 -17.60
CA SER A 360 18.87 -3.73 -18.80
C SER A 360 18.23 -3.08 -20.01
N ALA A 361 19.03 -2.39 -20.81
CA ALA A 361 18.59 -1.82 -22.08
C ALA A 361 19.08 -2.67 -23.24
N PRO A 362 18.22 -3.03 -24.21
CA PRO A 362 18.68 -3.64 -25.44
C PRO A 362 19.74 -2.74 -26.10
N THR A 363 20.76 -3.34 -26.72
CA THR A 363 21.85 -2.60 -27.38
C THR A 363 21.31 -1.55 -28.37
N ALA A 364 20.24 -1.88 -29.09
CA ALA A 364 19.56 -0.95 -30.01
C ALA A 364 19.04 0.31 -29.29
N MET A 365 18.50 0.16 -28.08
CA MET A 365 18.03 1.30 -27.29
C MET A 365 19.19 2.15 -26.76
N ILE A 366 20.30 1.52 -26.38
CA ILE A 366 21.51 2.25 -25.96
C ILE A 366 22.05 3.10 -27.11
N MET A 367 22.00 2.58 -28.34
CA MET A 367 22.41 3.33 -29.53
C MET A 367 21.47 4.52 -29.81
N GLU A 368 20.16 4.34 -29.67
CA GLU A 368 19.15 5.39 -29.92
C GLU A 368 18.97 6.40 -28.78
N ALA A 369 19.45 6.11 -27.55
CA ALA A 369 19.22 6.94 -26.36
C ALA A 369 19.76 8.38 -26.47
N ASN A 370 20.68 8.64 -27.38
CA ASN A 370 21.26 9.97 -27.64
C ASN A 370 20.78 10.61 -28.97
N HIS A 371 19.90 9.95 -29.71
CA HIS A 371 19.34 10.47 -30.94
C HIS A 371 18.01 11.18 -30.67
N SER A 372 17.77 12.29 -31.37
CA SER A 372 16.49 12.98 -31.28
C SER A 372 15.38 12.05 -31.79
N LEU A 373 14.30 11.90 -31.04
CA LEU A 373 13.08 11.18 -31.49
C LEU A 373 12.48 11.81 -32.76
N SER A 374 12.89 13.03 -33.13
CA SER A 374 12.54 13.67 -34.40
C SER A 374 13.33 13.17 -35.62
N ASN A 375 14.37 12.36 -35.44
CA ASN A 375 15.26 11.90 -36.51
C ASN A 375 15.00 10.46 -36.97
N THR A 376 13.97 9.78 -36.45
CA THR A 376 13.51 8.51 -37.02
C THR A 376 12.84 8.78 -38.36
N SER A 377 13.57 8.49 -39.43
CA SER A 377 13.18 8.51 -40.84
C SER A 377 11.74 8.05 -41.09
N ASP A 378 10.93 8.93 -41.71
CA ASP A 378 9.83 8.74 -42.69
C ASP A 378 8.86 7.54 -42.61
N VAL A 379 8.83 6.72 -41.54
CA VAL A 379 8.00 5.51 -41.46
C VAL A 379 7.14 5.44 -40.19
N ILE A 380 6.94 6.56 -39.50
CA ILE A 380 5.87 6.65 -38.50
C ILE A 380 4.63 7.22 -39.19
N PRO A 381 3.54 6.46 -39.38
CA PRO A 381 2.31 7.04 -39.88
C PRO A 381 1.80 8.02 -38.82
N LEU A 382 1.82 9.30 -39.19
CA LEU A 382 1.15 10.36 -38.45
C LEU A 382 -0.35 10.03 -38.41
N LEU A 383 -0.91 9.88 -37.21
CA LEU A 383 -2.35 9.74 -37.01
C LEU A 383 -3.07 10.96 -37.59
N GLY A 384 -3.81 10.74 -38.69
CA GLY A 384 -4.56 11.77 -39.41
C GLY A 384 -4.90 11.42 -40.86
N GLN A 385 -4.25 10.43 -41.48
CA GLN A 385 -4.65 9.95 -42.80
C GLN A 385 -5.54 8.72 -42.70
N SER A 386 -6.84 8.91 -42.92
CA SER A 386 -7.73 7.83 -43.34
C SER A 386 -7.23 7.32 -44.70
N GLY A 387 -6.77 6.08 -44.76
CA GLY A 387 -6.36 5.42 -45.99
C GLY A 387 -7.25 4.22 -46.29
N VAL A 388 -8.10 4.40 -47.31
CA VAL A 388 -8.75 3.46 -48.25
C VAL A 388 -8.99 2.02 -47.81
#